data_AF-A0A321LYB7-F1
#
_entry.id   AF-A0A321LYB7-F1
#
_cell.length_a   1.000
_cell.length_b   1.000
_cell.length_c   1.000
_cell.angle_alpha   90.00
_cell.angle_beta   90.00
_cell.angle_gamma   90.00
#
_symmetry.space_group_name_H-M   'P 1'
#
loop_
_entity.id
_entity.type
_entity.pdbx_description
1 polymer ?
#
loop_
_entity_poly.entity_id
_entity_poly.type
_entity_poly.pdbx_seq_one_letter_code
_entity_poly.pdbx_strand_id
1 'polypeptide(L)'
;MAMHDKFELANTRAKDRQRTSPKAVSAKYDGKAGRIVIHLSSKVDLSFSPRDAQGLEDAKPSQLKEIEISPSGFGIHFPKLDADIYLPALLEGFLGSRQWMAARLGQAGGKSTSTAKRAAARVNGRLGGRPKKVAAS
;
A
#
# COMPACT_ATOMS: atom_id res chain seq x y z
N MET A 1 -7.96 -6.30 33.38
CA MET A 1 -7.10 -5.16 32.99
C MET A 1 -6.49 -5.29 31.57
N ALA A 2 -6.37 -6.49 30.98
CA ALA A 2 -5.76 -6.70 29.66
C ALA A 2 -6.63 -6.35 28.42
N MET A 3 -7.90 -5.97 28.61
CA MET A 3 -8.85 -5.72 27.51
C MET A 3 -8.90 -4.26 27.08
N HIS A 4 -8.79 -3.32 28.04
CA HIS A 4 -8.78 -1.87 27.81
C HIS A 4 -7.51 -1.41 27.06
N ASP A 5 -6.37 -2.03 27.34
CA ASP A 5 -5.08 -1.70 26.72
C ASP A 5 -5.06 -1.97 25.20
N LYS A 6 -5.76 -3.03 24.75
CA LYS A 6 -5.89 -3.37 23.33
C LYS A 6 -6.74 -2.36 22.55
N PHE A 7 -7.80 -1.82 23.17
CA PHE A 7 -8.65 -0.80 22.54
C PHE A 7 -7.90 0.54 22.40
N GLU A 8 -7.16 0.95 23.42
CA GLU A 8 -6.36 2.18 23.39
C GLU A 8 -5.21 2.11 22.38
N LEU A 9 -4.53 0.96 22.29
CA LEU A 9 -3.53 0.70 21.25
C LEU A 9 -4.14 0.66 19.84
N ALA A 10 -5.35 0.09 19.69
CA ALA A 10 -6.08 0.09 18.41
C ALA A 10 -6.47 1.52 17.99
N ASN A 11 -6.94 2.34 18.94
CA ASN A 11 -7.31 3.74 18.71
C ASN A 11 -6.11 4.62 18.35
N THR A 12 -4.97 4.44 19.03
CA THR A 12 -3.75 5.20 18.74
C THR A 12 -3.20 4.87 17.35
N ARG A 13 -3.16 3.59 16.98
CA ARG A 13 -2.78 3.16 15.62
C ARG A 13 -3.73 3.67 14.55
N ALA A 14 -5.04 3.73 14.84
CA ALA A 14 -6.03 4.30 13.94
C ALA A 14 -5.82 5.81 13.73
N LYS A 15 -5.47 6.56 14.78
CA LYS A 15 -5.19 8.01 14.71
C LYS A 15 -3.90 8.34 13.94
N ASP A 16 -2.83 7.58 14.14
CA ASP A 16 -1.58 7.80 13.38
C ASP A 16 -1.72 7.44 11.89
N ARG A 17 -2.49 6.40 11.55
CA ARG A 17 -2.82 6.08 10.15
C ARG A 17 -3.68 7.17 9.51
N GLN A 18 -4.62 7.77 10.25
CA GLN A 18 -5.44 8.88 9.74
C GLN A 18 -4.63 10.11 9.31
N ARG A 19 -3.46 10.37 9.92
CA ARG A 19 -2.60 11.52 9.56
C ARG A 19 -1.63 11.24 8.42
N THR A 20 -1.27 9.99 8.17
CA THR A 20 -0.16 9.62 7.28
C THR A 20 -0.57 8.80 6.07
N SER A 21 -1.73 8.13 6.13
CA SER A 21 -2.17 7.22 5.07
C SER A 21 -3.11 7.92 4.08
N PRO A 22 -2.96 7.66 2.77
CA PRO A 22 -3.86 8.18 1.76
C PRO A 22 -5.28 7.65 1.98
N LYS A 23 -6.26 8.53 1.80
CA LYS A 23 -7.70 8.25 1.98
C LYS A 23 -8.37 8.15 0.62
N ALA A 24 -9.44 7.36 0.52
CA ALA A 24 -10.32 7.38 -0.64
C ALA A 24 -11.05 8.72 -0.71
N VAL A 25 -10.96 9.38 -1.88
CA VAL A 25 -11.68 10.61 -2.20
C VAL A 25 -12.87 10.29 -3.10
N SER A 26 -12.72 9.33 -4.01
CA SER A 26 -13.82 8.80 -4.79
C SER A 26 -13.57 7.35 -5.17
N ALA A 27 -14.64 6.61 -5.42
CA ALA A 27 -14.59 5.23 -5.86
C ALA A 27 -15.68 5.03 -6.91
N LYS A 28 -15.34 4.31 -7.99
CA LYS A 28 -16.28 4.01 -9.07
C LYS A 28 -15.96 2.68 -9.71
N TYR A 29 -16.98 2.03 -10.26
CA TYR A 29 -16.79 0.91 -11.17
C TYR A 29 -16.65 1.42 -12.61
N ASP A 30 -15.52 1.11 -13.25
CA ASP A 30 -15.33 1.28 -14.68
C ASP A 30 -15.86 0.04 -15.41
N GLY A 31 -17.05 0.16 -15.99
CA GLY A 31 -17.68 -0.93 -16.75
C GLY A 31 -17.00 -1.27 -18.07
N LYS A 32 -16.17 -0.37 -18.64
CA LYS A 32 -15.40 -0.68 -19.86
C LYS A 32 -14.19 -1.54 -19.52
N ALA A 33 -13.51 -1.21 -18.42
CA ALA A 33 -12.34 -1.95 -17.95
C ALA A 33 -12.69 -3.17 -17.09
N GLY A 34 -13.92 -3.24 -16.55
CA GLY A 34 -14.33 -4.26 -15.59
C GLY A 34 -13.62 -4.15 -14.24
N ARG A 35 -13.33 -2.92 -13.79
CA ARG A 35 -12.50 -2.67 -12.59
C ARG A 35 -13.14 -1.70 -11.61
N ILE A 36 -12.89 -1.89 -10.32
CA ILE A 36 -13.08 -0.84 -9.32
C ILE A 36 -11.89 0.10 -9.41
N VAL A 37 -12.17 1.41 -9.46
CA VAL A 37 -11.17 2.48 -9.46
C VAL A 37 -11.42 3.36 -8.24
N ILE A 38 -10.40 3.49 -7.38
CA ILE A 38 -10.42 4.32 -6.19
C ILE A 38 -9.39 5.44 -6.36
N HIS A 39 -9.85 6.68 -6.35
CA HIS A 39 -9.00 7.86 -6.37
C HIS A 39 -8.62 8.24 -4.94
N LEU A 40 -7.32 8.33 -4.68
CA LEU A 40 -6.79 8.63 -3.35
C LEU A 40 -6.44 10.11 -3.17
N SER A 41 -6.43 10.58 -1.92
CA SER A 41 -6.01 11.94 -1.56
C SER A 41 -4.55 12.22 -1.91
N SER A 42 -3.73 11.19 -2.11
CA SER A 42 -2.36 11.28 -2.61
C SER A 42 -2.26 11.54 -4.12
N LYS A 43 -3.40 11.64 -4.83
CA LYS A 43 -3.50 11.73 -6.31
C LYS A 43 -3.07 10.44 -7.04
N VAL A 44 -3.00 9.33 -6.33
CA VAL A 44 -2.77 8.00 -6.89
C VAL A 44 -4.10 7.30 -7.06
N ASP A 45 -4.25 6.60 -8.19
CA ASP A 45 -5.42 5.76 -8.45
C ASP A 45 -5.08 4.30 -8.17
N LEU A 46 -5.93 3.64 -7.40
CA LEU A 46 -5.88 2.21 -7.17
C LEU A 46 -6.96 1.55 -8.03
N SER A 47 -6.60 0.52 -8.80
CA SER A 47 -7.59 -0.25 -9.55
C SER A 47 -7.42 -1.75 -9.42
N PHE A 48 -8.52 -2.46 -9.18
CA PHE A 48 -8.54 -3.91 -9.02
C PHE A 48 -9.79 -4.53 -9.68
N SER A 49 -9.70 -5.80 -10.02
CA SER A 49 -10.86 -6.57 -10.49
C SER A 49 -11.78 -6.86 -9.30
N PRO A 50 -13.10 -6.65 -9.39
CA PRO A 50 -14.05 -7.07 -8.36
C PRO A 50 -13.90 -8.56 -8.02
N ARG A 51 -13.55 -9.40 -9.01
CA ARG A 51 -13.38 -10.84 -8.81
C ARG A 51 -12.23 -11.23 -7.89
N ASP A 52 -11.25 -10.34 -7.74
CA ASP A 52 -10.07 -10.56 -6.89
C ASP A 52 -10.29 -10.05 -5.45
N ALA A 53 -11.46 -9.47 -5.18
CA ALA A 53 -11.82 -8.93 -3.88
C ALA A 53 -12.90 -9.78 -3.22
N GLN A 54 -12.61 -10.22 -1.99
CA GLN A 54 -13.55 -10.98 -1.17
C GLN A 54 -14.86 -10.21 -0.99
N GLY A 55 -15.99 -10.89 -1.21
CA GLY A 55 -17.33 -10.30 -1.14
C GLY A 55 -17.79 -9.64 -2.44
N LEU A 56 -16.91 -9.52 -3.45
CA LEU A 56 -17.24 -8.99 -4.78
C LEU A 56 -17.03 -10.04 -5.90
N GLU A 57 -16.67 -11.28 -5.55
CA GLU A 57 -16.27 -12.36 -6.47
C GLU A 57 -17.29 -12.59 -7.60
N ASP A 58 -18.56 -12.68 -7.24
CA ASP A 58 -19.69 -12.91 -8.15
C ASP A 58 -20.52 -11.64 -8.41
N ALA A 59 -19.98 -10.47 -8.09
CA ALA A 59 -20.69 -9.20 -8.20
C ALA A 59 -21.08 -8.89 -9.65
N LYS A 60 -22.36 -8.58 -9.88
CA LYS A 60 -22.83 -8.10 -11.18
C LYS A 60 -22.46 -6.62 -11.36
N PRO A 61 -22.18 -6.16 -12.60
CA PRO A 61 -21.91 -4.76 -12.88
C PRO A 61 -22.95 -3.77 -12.32
N SER A 62 -24.23 -4.15 -12.27
CA SER A 62 -25.32 -3.34 -11.71
C SER A 62 -25.25 -3.17 -10.19
N GLN A 63 -24.61 -4.10 -9.49
CA GLN A 63 -24.42 -4.08 -8.03
C GLN A 63 -23.20 -3.23 -7.64
N LEU A 64 -22.25 -3.04 -8.56
CA LEU A 64 -21.03 -2.24 -8.35
C LEU A 64 -21.18 -0.75 -8.73
N LYS A 65 -22.37 -0.33 -9.19
CA LYS A 65 -22.63 1.07 -9.58
C LYS A 65 -22.66 2.01 -8.40
N GLU A 66 -23.09 1.50 -7.24
CA GLU A 66 -23.24 2.26 -6.01
C GLU A 66 -22.13 1.85 -5.07
N ILE A 67 -21.30 2.82 -4.69
CA ILE A 67 -20.15 2.63 -3.82
C ILE A 67 -20.14 3.80 -2.85
N GLU A 68 -20.06 3.49 -1.56
CA GLU A 68 -20.02 4.47 -0.49
C GLU A 68 -18.64 4.47 0.16
N ILE A 69 -18.17 5.67 0.51
CA ILE A 69 -16.90 5.84 1.22
C ILE A 69 -17.24 6.23 2.65
N SER A 70 -16.71 5.48 3.61
CA SER A 70 -16.87 5.81 5.03
C SER A 70 -16.37 7.24 5.33
N PRO A 71 -16.91 7.94 6.34
CA PRO A 71 -16.44 9.28 6.71
C PRO A 71 -14.93 9.37 7.01
N SER A 72 -14.33 8.26 7.42
CA SER A 72 -12.88 8.16 7.65
C SER A 72 -12.03 8.19 6.38
N GLY A 73 -12.63 7.84 5.24
CA GLY A 73 -11.95 7.63 3.95
C GLY A 73 -11.24 6.29 3.81
N PHE A 74 -11.43 5.35 4.75
CA PHE A 74 -10.73 4.05 4.74
C PHE A 74 -11.61 2.83 4.48
N GLY A 75 -12.91 2.91 4.77
CA GLY A 75 -13.90 1.91 4.36
C GLY A 75 -14.50 2.27 3.00
N ILE A 76 -14.55 1.28 2.10
CA ILE A 76 -15.31 1.31 0.85
C ILE A 76 -16.44 0.29 1.01
N HIS A 77 -17.68 0.76 0.99
CA HIS A 77 -18.87 -0.06 1.19
C HIS A 77 -19.64 -0.21 -0.13
N PHE A 78 -20.16 -1.41 -0.37
CA PHE A 78 -20.98 -1.76 -1.53
C PHE A 78 -22.39 -2.14 -1.06
N PRO A 79 -23.35 -1.19 -1.01
CA PRO A 79 -24.66 -1.41 -0.37
C PRO A 79 -25.44 -2.60 -0.92
N LYS A 80 -25.35 -2.82 -2.23
CA LYS A 80 -26.09 -3.89 -2.91
C LYS A 80 -25.51 -5.30 -2.70
N LEU A 81 -24.33 -5.37 -2.11
CA LEU A 81 -23.60 -6.61 -1.84
C LEU A 81 -23.39 -6.82 -0.34
N ASP A 82 -23.72 -5.82 0.48
CA ASP A 82 -23.41 -5.77 1.92
C ASP A 82 -21.94 -6.13 2.19
N ALA A 83 -21.06 -5.57 1.35
CA ALA A 83 -19.63 -5.88 1.34
C ALA A 83 -18.80 -4.65 1.67
N ASP A 84 -17.80 -4.83 2.52
CA ASP A 84 -16.90 -3.78 2.96
C ASP A 84 -15.45 -4.12 2.62
N ILE A 85 -14.75 -3.14 2.05
CA ILE A 85 -13.32 -3.21 1.77
C ILE A 85 -12.60 -2.19 2.65
N TYR A 86 -11.63 -2.69 3.43
CA TYR A 86 -10.74 -1.84 4.20
C TYR A 86 -9.51 -1.45 3.37
N LEU A 87 -9.49 -0.19 2.91
CA LEU A 87 -8.47 0.36 2.02
C LEU A 87 -7.04 0.18 2.53
N PRO A 88 -6.71 0.39 3.82
CA PRO A 88 -5.34 0.16 4.29
C PRO A 88 -4.88 -1.29 4.15
N ALA A 89 -5.75 -2.28 4.36
CA ALA A 89 -5.39 -3.69 4.13
C ALA A 89 -5.16 -3.98 2.64
N LEU A 90 -5.99 -3.38 1.77
CA LEU A 90 -5.82 -3.49 0.32
C LEU A 90 -4.48 -2.89 -0.14
N LEU A 91 -4.07 -1.75 0.42
CA LEU A 91 -2.79 -1.12 0.14
C LEU A 91 -1.61 -1.92 0.71
N GLU A 92 -1.75 -2.52 1.90
CA GLU A 92 -0.73 -3.40 2.50
C GLU A 92 -0.51 -4.67 1.66
N GLY A 93 -1.55 -5.18 0.98
CA GLY A 93 -1.45 -6.30 0.02
C GLY A 93 -0.82 -5.93 -1.33
N PHE A 94 -0.96 -4.67 -1.78
CA PHE A 94 -0.50 -4.21 -3.09
C PHE A 94 0.88 -3.53 -3.09
N LEU A 95 1.28 -2.90 -1.98
CA LEU A 95 2.57 -2.19 -1.85
C LEU A 95 3.67 -3.06 -1.22
N GLY A 96 3.37 -4.32 -0.91
CA GLY A 96 4.29 -5.31 -0.35
C GLY A 96 4.50 -5.14 1.15
N SER A 97 4.98 -6.22 1.80
CA SER A 97 5.31 -6.18 3.23
C SER A 97 6.30 -5.04 3.54
N ARG A 98 6.30 -4.54 4.78
CA ARG A 98 7.28 -3.51 5.21
C ARG A 98 8.73 -3.87 4.84
N GLN A 99 9.09 -5.16 4.92
CA GLN A 99 10.40 -5.65 4.49
C GLN A 99 10.61 -5.54 2.97
N TRP A 100 9.60 -5.89 2.18
CA TRP A 100 9.66 -5.81 0.71
C TRP A 100 9.78 -4.37 0.22
N MET A 101 9.03 -3.44 0.81
CA MET A 101 9.15 -2.00 0.52
C MET A 101 10.53 -1.44 0.91
N ALA A 102 11.03 -1.78 2.10
CA ALA A 102 12.36 -1.37 2.55
C ALA A 102 13.46 -1.89 1.60
N ALA A 103 13.35 -3.14 1.14
CA ALA A 103 14.27 -3.71 0.17
C ALA A 103 14.25 -2.95 -1.17
N ARG A 104 13.07 -2.55 -1.66
CA ARG A 104 12.94 -1.84 -2.94
C ARG A 104 13.42 -0.38 -2.86
N LEU A 105 13.10 0.33 -1.78
CA LEU A 105 13.66 1.67 -1.51
C LEU A 105 15.18 1.62 -1.34
N GLY A 106 15.69 0.62 -0.61
CA GLY A 106 17.11 0.37 -0.46
C GLY A 106 17.82 0.09 -1.77
N GLN A 107 17.22 -0.70 -2.67
CA GLN A 107 17.75 -0.94 -4.01
C GLN A 107 17.73 0.32 -4.90
N ALA A 108 16.64 1.10 -4.89
CA ALA A 108 16.55 2.34 -5.66
C ALA A 108 17.56 3.39 -5.17
N GLY A 109 17.66 3.59 -3.85
CA GLY A 109 18.67 4.43 -3.22
C GLY A 109 20.10 3.90 -3.46
N GLY A 110 20.27 2.57 -3.50
CA GLY A 110 21.49 1.85 -3.86
C GLY A 110 21.93 2.06 -5.32
N LYS A 111 20.98 2.19 -6.25
CA LYS A 111 21.23 2.45 -7.68
C LYS A 111 21.49 3.93 -8.00
N SER A 112 21.06 4.86 -7.15
CA SER A 112 21.35 6.28 -7.33
C SER A 112 22.86 6.53 -7.27
N THR A 113 23.43 7.20 -8.29
CA THR A 113 24.88 7.46 -8.44
C THR A 113 25.19 8.94 -8.25
N SER A 114 24.79 9.54 -7.12
CA SER A 114 25.10 10.94 -6.84
C SER A 114 26.61 11.19 -6.66
N THR A 115 27.04 12.43 -6.88
CA THR A 115 28.44 12.88 -6.69
C THR A 115 28.90 12.63 -5.25
N ALA A 116 28.06 12.96 -4.26
CA ALA A 116 28.31 12.70 -2.85
C ALA A 116 28.50 11.20 -2.55
N LYS A 117 27.69 10.33 -3.17
CA LYS A 117 27.79 8.89 -2.98
C LYS A 117 29.03 8.29 -3.64
N ARG A 118 29.45 8.83 -4.79
CA ARG A 118 30.73 8.46 -5.44
C ARG A 118 31.93 8.88 -4.59
N ALA A 119 31.90 10.08 -4.00
CA ALA A 119 32.93 10.53 -3.08
C ALA A 119 33.00 9.61 -1.83
N ALA A 120 31.86 9.32 -1.21
CA ALA A 120 31.77 8.41 -0.07
C ALA A 120 32.27 6.99 -0.41
N ALA A 121 31.91 6.45 -1.58
CA ALA A 121 32.38 5.13 -2.02
C ALA A 121 33.90 5.07 -2.20
N ARG A 122 34.55 6.15 -2.67
CA ARG A 122 36.02 6.23 -2.79
C ARG A 122 36.71 6.27 -1.43
N VAL A 123 36.16 7.05 -0.49
CA VAL A 123 36.66 7.10 0.90
C VAL A 123 36.53 5.72 1.54
N ASN A 124 35.37 5.07 1.42
CA ASN A 124 35.13 3.73 1.96
C ASN A 124 35.99 2.66 1.28
N GLY A 125 36.29 2.80 -0.01
CA GLY A 125 37.18 1.90 -0.73
C GLY A 125 38.62 1.91 -0.21
N ARG A 126 39.12 3.06 0.29
CA ARG A 126 40.45 3.17 0.91
C ARG A 126 40.55 2.47 2.26
N LEU A 127 39.42 2.23 2.93
CA LEU A 127 39.34 1.54 4.23
C LEU A 127 39.16 0.02 4.10
N GLY A 128 39.37 -0.55 2.89
CA GLY A 128 39.28 -1.99 2.65
C GLY A 128 37.94 -2.41 2.07
N GLY A 129 37.63 -1.93 0.86
CA GLY A 129 36.40 -2.25 0.14
C GLY A 129 36.11 -3.75 -0.02
N ARG A 130 34.95 -4.08 -0.62
CA ARG A 130 34.42 -5.45 -0.71
C ARG A 130 35.50 -6.46 -1.19
N PRO A 131 35.89 -7.46 -0.38
CA PRO A 131 36.92 -8.42 -0.75
C PRO A 131 36.51 -9.20 -2.01
N LYS A 132 37.47 -9.45 -2.91
CA LYS A 132 37.22 -10.21 -4.14
C LYS A 132 36.78 -11.62 -3.79
N LYS A 133 35.66 -12.06 -4.38
CA LYS A 133 35.20 -13.44 -4.26
C LYS A 133 36.21 -14.35 -4.96
N VAL A 134 36.99 -15.10 -4.20
CA VAL A 134 37.80 -16.21 -4.71
C VAL A 134 36.84 -17.29 -5.24
N ALA A 135 36.97 -17.62 -6.53
CA ALA A 135 36.30 -18.77 -7.10
C ALA A 135 36.93 -20.03 -6.51
N ALA A 136 36.11 -20.89 -5.90
CA ALA A 136 36.56 -22.20 -5.43
C ALA A 136 36.59 -23.16 -6.64
N SER A 137 37.75 -23.78 -6.85
CA SER A 137 37.96 -24.91 -7.77
C SER A 137 37.36 -26.20 -7.23
#